data_AF-A0A3B9USI4-F1
#
_entry.id   AF-A0A3B9USI4-F1
#
_cell.length_a   1.000
_cell.length_b   1.000
_cell.length_c   1.000
_cell.angle_alpha   90.00
_cell.angle_beta   90.00
_cell.angle_gamma   90.00
#
_symmetry.space_group_name_H-M   'P 1'
#
loop_
_entity.id
_entity.type
_entity.pdbx_description
1 polymer ?
#
loop_
_entity_poly.entity_id
_entity_poly.type
_entity_poly.pdbx_seq_one_letter_code
_entity_poly.pdbx_strand_id
1 'polypeptide(L)'
;MNLKSKKKNNKYILLIMLVTVLLVVFTGCSNNTEKGDKAELIIDNNDTKNTVSTKIENEKVYVSLKEAFEFLGGKCDIEGNNANITKDKDTVKVDLTSKDAYVNSTKVTMSDMPKVINKDIYVPIDFLNESMDARVTYDKENKTLNIRTEMPLLYTKSFSVQYLKGGLKKVVDGDKRTFILVPDGKIVPEEYKNEVAIKTPIENVLTASTTQACLLRPINELSSISGVTTAADQWQIEEVKKNIESGKITFVGKGSAPDYEKISSLTPEIVFVYSGPAGQQAMMEKLDELKISYAVDNEYLEENPFGRVEWMKFLAAFYDKEEEAEKYFNKAIETVKEETKKIENMDKPKISWGFISKGEVYVPKSGSYVAEMIKMAGGEYIFDDLGTGNGKISIEEFYAKSKDADILMYSSTSQWNPTLKSILDP
;
A
#
# COMPACT_ATOMS: atom_id res chain seq x y z
N MET A 1 52.75 35.58 -61.89
CA MET A 1 52.16 35.71 -63.24
C MET A 1 50.66 35.91 -63.07
N ASN A 2 50.16 37.11 -63.43
CA ASN A 2 48.75 37.54 -63.58
C ASN A 2 47.75 37.40 -62.42
N LEU A 3 46.74 38.26 -62.21
CA LEU A 3 46.48 39.70 -62.43
C LEU A 3 45.06 39.94 -61.85
N LYS A 4 44.93 40.93 -60.95
CA LYS A 4 43.85 41.93 -60.81
C LYS A 4 42.34 41.58 -60.66
N SER A 5 41.84 42.09 -59.53
CA SER A 5 40.66 43.01 -59.37
C SER A 5 39.26 42.37 -59.25
N LYS A 6 38.31 42.89 -58.47
CA LYS A 6 37.95 44.31 -58.19
C LYS A 6 37.12 44.43 -56.89
N LYS A 7 37.34 45.54 -56.18
CA LYS A 7 36.48 46.13 -55.12
C LYS A 7 35.08 46.48 -55.64
N LYS A 8 34.07 46.37 -54.78
CA LYS A 8 33.09 47.46 -54.54
C LYS A 8 32.41 47.33 -53.16
N ASN A 9 32.43 48.45 -52.43
CA ASN A 9 31.71 48.75 -51.18
C ASN A 9 30.19 48.51 -51.38
N ASN A 10 29.32 48.37 -50.37
CA ASN A 10 29.09 49.30 -49.28
C ASN A 10 27.88 48.81 -48.45
N LYS A 11 27.74 49.35 -47.23
CA LYS A 11 26.48 49.66 -46.50
C LYS A 11 25.88 48.63 -45.52
N TYR A 12 25.99 49.04 -44.24
CA TYR A 12 25.03 48.96 -43.13
C TYR A 12 24.83 47.62 -42.41
N ILE A 13 24.61 47.53 -41.11
CA ILE A 13 24.88 48.34 -39.91
C ILE A 13 24.58 47.38 -38.75
N LEU A 14 25.36 47.49 -37.68
CA LEU A 14 25.19 46.83 -36.39
C LEU A 14 23.93 47.38 -35.67
N LEU A 15 23.08 46.54 -35.08
CA LEU A 15 22.07 46.94 -34.06
C LEU A 15 21.73 45.68 -33.24
N ILE A 16 22.21 45.47 -32.01
CA ILE A 16 21.81 46.07 -30.71
C ILE A 16 20.30 46.27 -30.58
N MET A 17 19.65 45.42 -29.76
CA MET A 17 18.51 45.83 -28.92
C MET A 17 18.36 44.78 -27.80
N LEU A 18 18.85 45.03 -26.58
CA LEU A 18 18.32 45.91 -25.53
C LEU A 18 17.10 45.30 -24.82
N VAL A 19 17.37 44.87 -23.59
CA VAL A 19 16.43 44.50 -22.53
C VAL A 19 15.46 45.66 -22.28
N THR A 20 14.16 45.41 -22.38
CA THR A 20 13.12 46.27 -21.82
C THR A 20 12.31 45.48 -20.81
N VAL A 21 12.59 45.79 -19.54
CA VAL A 21 11.70 45.56 -18.40
C VAL A 21 10.39 46.30 -18.67
N LEU A 22 9.28 45.56 -18.77
CA LEU A 22 7.94 46.15 -18.73
C LEU A 22 7.25 45.72 -17.44
N LEU A 23 7.36 46.59 -16.44
CA LEU A 23 6.47 46.65 -15.29
C LEU A 23 5.08 47.03 -15.81
N VAL A 24 4.16 46.08 -15.81
CA VAL A 24 2.73 46.37 -15.95
C VAL A 24 2.06 46.08 -14.62
N VAL A 25 1.83 47.15 -13.87
CA VAL A 25 0.88 47.18 -12.76
C VAL A 25 -0.51 47.18 -13.39
N PHE A 26 -1.17 46.03 -13.41
CA PHE A 26 -2.62 45.97 -13.61
C PHE A 26 -3.29 46.04 -12.23
N THR A 27 -3.69 47.24 -11.83
CA THR A 27 -4.83 47.43 -10.94
C THR A 27 -6.09 47.07 -11.71
N GLY A 28 -6.41 45.78 -11.74
CA GLY A 28 -7.71 45.28 -12.16
C GLY A 28 -8.57 45.03 -10.94
N CYS A 29 -9.39 46.00 -10.55
CA CYS A 29 -10.56 45.72 -9.73
C CYS A 29 -11.54 44.91 -10.60
N SER A 30 -11.41 43.59 -10.54
CA SER A 30 -12.37 42.64 -11.07
C SER A 30 -13.18 42.11 -9.89
N ASN A 31 -14.46 42.49 -9.82
CA ASN A 31 -15.43 41.78 -8.99
C ASN A 31 -15.74 40.44 -9.67
N ASN A 32 -14.81 39.49 -9.58
CA ASN A 32 -15.09 38.10 -9.87
C ASN A 32 -15.65 37.46 -8.59
N THR A 33 -16.94 37.15 -8.61
CA THR A 33 -17.51 36.10 -7.75
C THR A 33 -16.76 34.80 -8.04
N GLU A 34 -15.73 34.50 -7.26
CA GLU A 34 -14.97 33.24 -7.35
C GLU A 34 -15.91 32.08 -7.04
N LYS A 35 -16.30 31.31 -8.08
CA LYS A 35 -16.70 29.92 -7.90
C LYS A 35 -15.45 29.15 -7.46
N GLY A 36 -15.58 28.23 -6.49
CA GLY A 36 -14.47 27.39 -6.07
C GLY A 36 -13.87 26.59 -7.24
N ASP A 37 -12.58 26.27 -7.14
CA ASP A 37 -11.87 25.46 -8.13
C ASP A 37 -12.50 24.07 -8.22
N LYS A 38 -12.66 23.55 -9.44
CA LYS A 38 -13.16 22.19 -9.65
C LYS A 38 -12.02 21.18 -9.62
N ALA A 39 -12.20 20.11 -8.85
CA ALA A 39 -11.33 18.95 -8.82
C ALA A 39 -12.03 17.78 -9.51
N GLU A 40 -11.26 16.91 -10.16
CA GLU A 40 -11.75 15.63 -10.65
C GLU A 40 -12.15 14.75 -9.45
N LEU A 41 -13.24 13.99 -9.58
CA LEU A 41 -13.70 13.09 -8.54
C LEU A 41 -13.52 11.62 -8.95
N ILE A 42 -12.69 10.91 -8.19
CA ILE A 42 -12.51 9.46 -8.30
C ILE A 42 -13.19 8.78 -7.11
N ILE A 43 -14.06 7.81 -7.39
CA ILE A 43 -14.79 7.04 -6.37
C ILE A 43 -14.45 5.57 -6.53
N ASP A 44 -13.91 4.96 -5.46
CA ASP A 44 -13.53 3.54 -5.46
C ASP A 44 -12.70 3.14 -6.70
N ASN A 45 -11.75 4.01 -7.06
CA ASN A 45 -10.88 3.90 -8.23
C ASN A 45 -11.59 3.88 -9.60
N ASN A 46 -12.87 4.26 -9.65
CA ASN A 46 -13.58 4.50 -10.90
C ASN A 46 -13.53 6.00 -11.25
N ASP A 47 -13.04 6.30 -12.46
CA ASP A 47 -13.19 7.63 -13.05
C ASP A 47 -14.68 7.87 -13.34
N THR A 48 -15.26 8.79 -12.57
CA THR A 48 -16.67 9.10 -12.66
C THR A 48 -16.97 10.18 -13.70
N LYS A 49 -15.93 10.82 -14.27
CA LYS A 49 -15.99 12.08 -15.04
C LYS A 49 -16.70 13.23 -14.33
N ASN A 50 -17.03 13.07 -13.05
CA ASN A 50 -17.64 14.10 -12.24
C ASN A 50 -16.58 15.01 -11.67
N THR A 51 -17.01 16.20 -11.28
CA THR A 51 -16.14 17.16 -10.59
C THR A 51 -16.77 17.56 -9.28
N VAL A 52 -15.90 17.82 -8.31
CA VAL A 52 -16.27 18.33 -7.00
C VAL A 52 -15.67 19.72 -6.81
N SER A 53 -16.46 20.62 -6.25
CA SER A 53 -16.05 21.97 -5.88
C SER A 53 -15.10 21.88 -4.70
N THR A 54 -13.90 22.42 -4.87
CA THR A 54 -12.84 22.48 -3.86
C THR A 54 -12.32 23.89 -3.70
N LYS A 55 -11.64 24.15 -2.59
CA LYS A 55 -10.90 25.39 -2.38
C LYS A 55 -9.62 25.10 -1.63
N ILE A 56 -8.52 25.67 -2.08
CA ILE A 56 -7.23 25.54 -1.41
C ILE A 56 -6.86 26.90 -0.83
N GLU A 57 -6.70 26.98 0.48
CA GLU A 57 -6.29 28.20 1.18
C GLU A 57 -5.30 27.86 2.28
N ASN A 58 -4.15 28.53 2.31
CA ASN A 58 -3.08 28.29 3.30
C ASN A 58 -2.73 26.79 3.40
N GLU A 59 -2.53 26.15 2.25
CA GLU A 59 -2.23 24.71 2.10
C GLU A 59 -3.32 23.73 2.54
N LYS A 60 -4.42 24.22 3.11
CA LYS A 60 -5.58 23.42 3.51
C LYS A 60 -6.54 23.23 2.34
N VAL A 61 -7.06 22.01 2.21
CA VAL A 61 -8.06 21.65 1.21
C VAL A 61 -9.44 21.68 1.85
N TYR A 62 -10.34 22.41 1.21
CA TYR A 62 -11.75 22.46 1.54
C TYR A 62 -12.56 21.87 0.41
N VAL A 63 -13.60 21.13 0.74
CA VAL A 63 -14.44 20.41 -0.23
C VAL A 63 -15.89 20.80 0.01
N SER A 64 -16.66 20.95 -1.08
CA SER A 64 -18.10 21.16 -0.99
C SER A 64 -18.76 20.00 -0.25
N LEU A 65 -19.34 20.31 0.89
CA LEU A 65 -19.99 19.36 1.79
C LEU A 65 -21.14 18.65 1.09
N LYS A 66 -21.98 19.42 0.38
CA LYS A 66 -23.11 18.89 -0.38
C LYS A 66 -22.64 17.93 -1.45
N GLU A 67 -21.73 18.38 -2.33
CA GLU A 67 -21.27 17.57 -3.46
C GLU A 67 -20.59 16.29 -2.96
N ALA A 68 -19.74 16.35 -1.92
CA ALA A 68 -19.09 15.16 -1.36
C ALA A 68 -20.09 14.11 -0.82
N PHE A 69 -21.15 14.53 -0.13
CA PHE A 69 -22.13 13.61 0.45
C PHE A 69 -23.20 13.12 -0.53
N GLU A 70 -23.54 13.90 -1.56
CA GLU A 70 -24.48 13.48 -2.61
C GLU A 70 -24.01 12.21 -3.32
N PHE A 71 -22.70 12.06 -3.54
CA PHE A 71 -22.14 10.84 -4.16
C PHE A 71 -22.30 9.59 -3.30
N LEU A 72 -22.33 9.75 -1.97
CA LEU A 72 -22.61 8.65 -1.06
C LEU A 72 -24.13 8.42 -0.86
N GLY A 73 -25.00 9.11 -1.60
CA GLY A 73 -26.45 9.02 -1.46
C GLY A 73 -27.02 9.84 -0.30
N GLY A 74 -26.23 10.73 0.30
CA GLY A 74 -26.69 11.66 1.32
C GLY A 74 -27.46 12.84 0.74
N LYS A 75 -28.39 13.39 1.52
CA LYS A 75 -29.09 14.65 1.21
C LYS A 75 -28.58 15.75 2.12
N CYS A 76 -28.26 16.91 1.56
CA CYS A 76 -27.80 18.07 2.32
C CYS A 76 -28.84 19.20 2.25
N ASP A 77 -29.34 19.60 3.42
CA ASP A 77 -30.28 20.70 3.60
C ASP A 77 -29.64 21.80 4.45
N ILE A 78 -29.83 23.06 4.06
CA ILE A 78 -29.28 24.22 4.78
C ILE A 78 -30.43 24.93 5.50
N GLU A 79 -30.33 25.01 6.82
CA GLU A 79 -31.34 25.66 7.67
C GLU A 79 -30.69 26.69 8.61
N GLY A 80 -30.89 27.97 8.28
CA GLY A 80 -30.30 29.07 9.04
C GLY A 80 -28.76 28.99 9.05
N ASN A 81 -28.19 28.82 10.24
CA ASN A 81 -26.74 28.70 10.45
C ASN A 81 -26.25 27.24 10.48
N ASN A 82 -27.07 26.27 10.05
CA ASN A 82 -26.70 24.86 10.08
C ASN A 82 -26.79 24.24 8.70
N ALA A 83 -25.85 23.36 8.40
CA ALA A 83 -25.97 22.40 7.32
C ALA A 83 -26.28 21.02 7.90
N ASN A 84 -27.37 20.41 7.47
CA ASN A 84 -27.80 19.10 7.91
C ASN A 84 -27.67 18.12 6.75
N ILE A 85 -26.97 17.02 6.98
CA ILE A 85 -26.89 15.91 6.04
C ILE A 85 -27.57 14.70 6.67
N THR A 86 -28.39 14.03 5.87
CA THR A 86 -29.01 12.76 6.23
C THR A 86 -28.69 11.70 5.18
N LYS A 87 -28.22 10.54 5.63
CA LYS A 87 -28.04 9.34 4.82
C LYS A 87 -28.50 8.14 5.63
N ASP A 88 -29.59 7.50 5.21
CA ASP A 88 -30.21 6.38 5.96
C ASP A 88 -30.45 6.72 7.44
N LYS A 89 -29.69 6.08 8.36
CA LYS A 89 -29.73 6.35 9.81
C LYS A 89 -28.70 7.38 10.27
N ASP A 90 -27.74 7.71 9.41
CA ASP A 90 -26.63 8.60 9.74
C ASP A 90 -27.03 10.06 9.54
N THR A 91 -26.62 10.89 10.49
CA THR A 91 -26.86 12.34 10.49
C THR A 91 -25.56 13.10 10.73
N VAL A 92 -25.33 14.14 9.92
CA VAL A 92 -24.23 15.07 10.10
C VAL A 92 -24.79 16.48 10.19
N LYS A 93 -24.45 17.21 11.25
CA LYS A 93 -24.85 18.60 11.43
C LYS A 93 -23.61 19.47 11.56
N VAL A 94 -23.44 20.43 10.66
CA VAL A 94 -22.34 21.39 10.67
C VAL A 94 -22.86 22.75 11.13
N ASP A 95 -22.30 23.30 12.20
CA ASP A 95 -22.55 24.68 12.61
C ASP A 95 -21.69 25.62 11.76
N LEU A 96 -22.35 26.47 10.96
CA LEU A 96 -21.68 27.39 10.04
C LEU A 96 -21.03 28.59 10.75
N THR A 97 -21.25 28.73 12.06
CA THR A 97 -20.74 29.84 12.89
C THR A 97 -19.63 29.43 13.85
N SER A 98 -19.27 28.16 13.88
CA SER A 98 -18.19 27.64 14.73
C SER A 98 -17.41 26.53 14.04
N LYS A 99 -16.42 25.96 14.73
CA LYS A 99 -15.71 24.76 14.28
C LYS A 99 -16.45 23.47 14.67
N ASP A 100 -17.60 23.58 15.31
CA ASP A 100 -18.30 22.42 15.84
C ASP A 100 -19.21 21.79 14.78
N ALA A 101 -19.22 20.48 14.77
CA ALA A 101 -20.14 19.66 14.02
C ALA A 101 -20.59 18.47 14.89
N TYR A 102 -21.59 17.74 14.43
CA TYR A 102 -22.13 16.58 15.11
C TYR A 102 -22.33 15.45 14.11
N VAL A 103 -21.74 14.29 14.36
CA VAL A 103 -21.93 13.05 13.59
C VAL A 103 -22.68 12.09 14.50
N ASN A 104 -23.92 11.73 14.15
CA ASN A 104 -24.80 10.89 14.98
C ASN A 104 -24.89 11.36 16.46
N SER A 105 -25.08 12.66 16.66
CA SER A 105 -25.11 13.34 17.97
C SER A 105 -23.76 13.39 18.71
N THR A 106 -22.69 12.79 18.18
CA THR A 106 -21.34 12.91 18.74
C THR A 106 -20.70 14.19 18.23
N LYS A 107 -20.25 15.05 19.14
CA LYS A 107 -19.57 16.30 18.78
C LYS A 107 -18.21 16.01 18.13
N VAL A 108 -17.97 16.64 16.99
CA VAL A 108 -16.69 16.64 16.26
C VAL A 108 -16.27 18.10 16.08
N THR A 109 -15.01 18.41 16.36
CA THR A 109 -14.45 19.75 16.13
C THR A 109 -13.58 19.72 14.88
N MET A 110 -13.96 20.47 13.85
CA MET A 110 -13.22 20.62 12.61
C MET A 110 -11.89 21.35 12.83
N SER A 111 -10.88 21.04 12.03
CA SER A 111 -9.58 21.73 12.09
C SER A 111 -9.68 23.22 11.73
N ASP A 112 -10.66 23.58 10.89
CA ASP A 112 -10.94 24.95 10.49
C ASP A 112 -12.43 25.25 10.40
N MET A 113 -12.77 26.54 10.34
CA MET A 113 -14.15 27.00 10.15
C MET A 113 -14.69 26.54 8.80
N PRO A 114 -15.97 26.11 8.72
CA PRO A 114 -16.63 25.91 7.45
C PRO A 114 -16.77 27.26 6.73
N LYS A 115 -16.76 27.23 5.39
CA LYS A 115 -16.85 28.43 4.57
C LYS A 115 -18.11 28.42 3.73
N VAL A 116 -18.86 29.51 3.78
CA VAL A 116 -20.05 29.69 2.94
C VAL A 116 -19.67 30.59 1.77
N ILE A 117 -19.65 30.03 0.56
CA ILE A 117 -19.27 30.75 -0.67
C ILE A 117 -20.36 30.49 -1.69
N ASN A 118 -21.02 31.55 -2.20
CA ASN A 118 -22.08 31.44 -3.20
C ASN A 118 -23.22 30.46 -2.84
N LYS A 119 -23.54 30.34 -1.54
CA LYS A 119 -24.52 29.38 -0.95
C LYS A 119 -24.04 27.92 -0.88
N ASP A 120 -22.84 27.61 -1.34
CA ASP A 120 -22.20 26.32 -1.10
C ASP A 120 -21.40 26.36 0.20
N ILE A 121 -21.37 25.22 0.89
CA ILE A 121 -20.66 25.06 2.16
C ILE A 121 -19.43 24.21 1.90
N TYR A 122 -18.28 24.76 2.23
CA TYR A 122 -17.00 24.09 2.11
C TYR A 122 -16.49 23.74 3.50
N VAL A 123 -16.15 22.46 3.70
CA VAL A 123 -15.60 21.94 4.95
C VAL A 123 -14.16 21.50 4.75
N PRO A 124 -13.32 21.54 5.79
CA PRO A 124 -12.00 20.90 5.79
C PRO A 124 -12.09 19.42 5.39
N ILE A 125 -11.12 18.93 4.61
CA ILE A 125 -11.13 17.54 4.11
C ILE A 125 -11.06 16.47 5.22
N ASP A 126 -10.38 16.76 6.32
CA ASP A 126 -10.30 15.87 7.48
C ASP A 126 -11.67 15.66 8.14
N PHE A 127 -12.54 16.68 8.14
CA PHE A 127 -13.92 16.52 8.59
C PHE A 127 -14.72 15.52 7.75
N LEU A 128 -14.42 15.37 6.46
CA LEU A 128 -15.04 14.33 5.64
C LEU A 128 -14.65 12.93 6.11
N ASN A 129 -13.37 12.71 6.47
CA ASN A 129 -12.92 11.44 7.07
C ASN A 129 -13.59 11.16 8.45
N GLU A 130 -13.93 12.21 9.19
CA GLU A 130 -14.65 12.08 10.47
C GLU A 130 -16.13 11.71 10.28
N SER A 131 -16.72 12.07 9.15
CA SER A 131 -18.18 12.06 8.96
C SER A 131 -18.68 11.08 7.91
N MET A 132 -17.79 10.51 7.09
CA MET A 132 -18.12 9.59 6.01
C MET A 132 -17.55 8.20 6.29
N ASP A 133 -18.30 7.15 5.95
CA ASP A 133 -17.78 5.77 5.88
C ASP A 133 -16.94 5.59 4.60
N ALA A 134 -15.89 6.41 4.50
CA ALA A 134 -14.95 6.48 3.39
C ALA A 134 -13.68 7.22 3.80
N ARG A 135 -12.56 6.88 3.15
CA ARG A 135 -11.33 7.66 3.17
C ARG A 135 -11.37 8.69 2.04
N VAL A 136 -11.17 9.95 2.39
CA VAL A 136 -11.18 11.11 1.49
C VAL A 136 -9.80 11.75 1.47
N THR A 137 -9.18 11.79 0.29
CA THR A 137 -7.85 12.36 0.09
C THR A 137 -7.83 13.28 -1.11
N TYR A 138 -6.84 14.17 -1.18
CA TYR A 138 -6.72 15.13 -2.27
C TYR A 138 -5.31 15.11 -2.87
N ASP A 139 -5.24 14.75 -4.15
CA ASP A 139 -4.03 14.86 -4.94
C ASP A 139 -3.93 16.30 -5.48
N LYS A 140 -2.99 17.06 -4.94
CA LYS A 140 -2.74 18.46 -5.32
C LYS A 140 -2.13 18.59 -6.72
N GLU A 141 -1.33 17.61 -7.15
CA GLU A 141 -0.65 17.65 -8.44
C GLU A 141 -1.65 17.43 -9.57
N ASN A 142 -2.52 16.43 -9.41
CA ASN A 142 -3.54 16.08 -10.41
C ASN A 142 -4.88 16.82 -10.20
N LYS A 143 -5.04 17.56 -9.10
CA LYS A 143 -6.28 18.22 -8.68
C LYS A 143 -7.45 17.23 -8.59
N THR A 144 -7.23 16.13 -7.89
CA THR A 144 -8.17 15.02 -7.80
C THR A 144 -8.58 14.79 -6.35
N LEU A 145 -9.89 14.75 -6.10
CA LEU A 145 -10.44 14.24 -4.84
C LEU A 145 -10.71 12.74 -4.98
N ASN A 146 -10.11 11.94 -4.12
CA ASN A 146 -10.35 10.50 -4.05
C ASN A 146 -11.27 10.22 -2.87
N ILE A 147 -12.41 9.57 -3.12
CA ILE A 147 -13.30 9.05 -2.09
C ILE A 147 -13.31 7.53 -2.22
N ARG A 148 -12.83 6.84 -1.19
CA ARG A 148 -12.70 5.37 -1.21
C ARG A 148 -13.42 4.78 -0.01
N THR A 149 -14.39 3.91 -0.26
CA THR A 149 -15.10 3.14 0.78
C THR A 149 -14.29 1.93 1.24
N GLU A 150 -13.40 1.44 0.38
CA GLU A 150 -12.46 0.36 0.68
C GLU A 150 -11.08 0.59 0.06
N MET A 151 -10.07 -0.09 0.60
CA MET A 151 -8.74 -0.12 0.03
C MET A 151 -8.75 -0.83 -1.31
N PRO A 152 -8.23 -0.21 -2.37
CA PRO A 152 -8.20 -0.84 -3.67
C PRO A 152 -7.12 -1.91 -3.75
N LEU A 153 -7.56 -3.13 -4.08
CA LEU A 153 -6.72 -4.31 -4.27
C LEU A 153 -6.86 -4.81 -5.71
N LEU A 154 -5.74 -4.99 -6.41
CA LEU A 154 -5.70 -5.30 -7.83
C LEU A 154 -5.33 -6.77 -8.11
N TYR A 155 -4.54 -7.38 -7.23
CA TYR A 155 -3.90 -8.68 -7.43
C TYR A 155 -4.16 -9.68 -6.31
N THR A 156 -4.75 -9.26 -5.18
CA THR A 156 -5.19 -10.14 -4.09
C THR A 156 -6.67 -9.96 -3.76
N LYS A 157 -7.29 -11.04 -3.26
CA LYS A 157 -8.64 -11.06 -2.65
C LYS A 157 -8.61 -11.65 -1.24
N SER A 158 -7.41 -11.84 -0.70
CA SER A 158 -7.18 -12.65 0.50
C SER A 158 -7.53 -11.89 1.77
N PHE A 159 -7.38 -10.57 1.76
CA PHE A 159 -7.77 -9.65 2.83
C PHE A 159 -8.66 -8.53 2.28
N SER A 160 -9.27 -7.74 3.17
CA SER A 160 -9.93 -6.47 2.81
C SER A 160 -9.73 -5.41 3.89
N VAL A 161 -9.80 -4.14 3.49
CA VAL A 161 -9.78 -2.99 4.40
C VAL A 161 -10.90 -2.05 3.98
N GLN A 162 -11.95 -1.97 4.80
CA GLN A 162 -13.06 -1.04 4.62
C GLN A 162 -12.81 0.22 5.45
N TYR A 163 -13.02 1.39 4.88
CA TYR A 163 -12.91 2.67 5.59
C TYR A 163 -14.23 3.04 6.23
N LEU A 164 -14.18 3.52 7.47
CA LEU A 164 -15.32 3.84 8.31
C LEU A 164 -15.22 5.28 8.84
N LYS A 165 -16.36 5.86 9.21
CA LYS A 165 -16.41 7.21 9.79
C LYS A 165 -15.53 7.33 11.03
N GLY A 166 -14.96 8.51 11.23
CA GLY A 166 -14.00 8.77 12.31
C GLY A 166 -12.56 8.36 11.97
N GLY A 167 -12.28 8.03 10.71
CA GLY A 167 -11.00 7.50 10.25
C GLY A 167 -10.73 6.05 10.65
N LEU A 168 -11.75 5.32 11.12
CA LEU A 168 -11.62 3.92 11.49
C LEU A 168 -11.48 3.04 10.25
N LYS A 169 -10.91 1.85 10.43
CA LYS A 169 -10.78 0.84 9.35
C LYS A 169 -11.25 -0.51 9.85
N LYS A 170 -12.09 -1.20 9.09
CA LYS A 170 -12.43 -2.59 9.32
C LYS A 170 -11.55 -3.47 8.43
N VAL A 171 -10.69 -4.26 9.05
CA VAL A 171 -9.76 -5.16 8.37
C VAL A 171 -10.26 -6.60 8.50
N VAL A 172 -10.28 -7.33 7.39
CA VAL A 172 -10.48 -8.78 7.37
C VAL A 172 -9.20 -9.43 6.85
N ASP A 173 -8.55 -10.27 7.65
CA ASP A 173 -7.25 -10.86 7.32
C ASP A 173 -7.33 -12.16 6.48
N GLY A 174 -6.18 -12.81 6.27
CA GLY A 174 -6.05 -14.02 5.47
C GLY A 174 -6.85 -15.23 5.98
N ASP A 175 -7.17 -15.28 7.28
CA ASP A 175 -7.99 -16.33 7.91
C ASP A 175 -9.39 -15.82 8.28
N LYS A 176 -9.80 -14.68 7.71
CA LYS A 176 -11.12 -14.05 7.92
C LYS A 176 -11.37 -13.58 9.35
N ARG A 177 -10.31 -13.32 10.13
CA ARG A 177 -10.42 -12.59 11.39
C ARG A 177 -10.74 -11.13 11.08
N THR A 178 -11.58 -10.52 11.91
CA THR A 178 -12.00 -9.13 11.76
C THR A 178 -11.36 -8.27 12.85
N PHE A 179 -10.84 -7.11 12.45
CA PHE A 179 -10.28 -6.11 13.34
C PHE A 179 -10.87 -4.74 13.03
N ILE A 180 -10.94 -3.91 14.06
CA ILE A 180 -11.27 -2.49 13.92
C ILE A 180 -10.03 -1.70 14.28
N LEU A 181 -9.40 -1.10 13.27
CA LEU A 181 -8.30 -0.18 13.45
C LEU A 181 -8.87 1.17 13.87
N VAL A 182 -8.39 1.65 15.00
CA VAL A 182 -8.89 2.85 15.67
C VAL A 182 -7.75 3.85 15.78
N PRO A 183 -7.84 5.01 15.10
CA PRO A 183 -6.83 6.05 15.20
C PRO A 183 -6.56 6.45 16.65
N ASP A 184 -5.33 6.86 16.92
CA ASP A 184 -4.95 7.35 18.25
C ASP A 184 -5.86 8.50 18.72
N GLY A 185 -6.13 8.53 20.02
CA GLY A 185 -7.06 9.48 20.63
C GLY A 185 -8.55 9.24 20.37
N LYS A 186 -8.94 8.29 19.50
CA LYS A 186 -10.35 7.91 19.28
C LYS A 186 -10.82 6.84 20.26
N ILE A 187 -12.12 6.78 20.53
CA ILE A 187 -12.74 5.67 21.28
C ILE A 187 -13.30 4.64 20.31
N VAL A 188 -13.36 3.37 20.72
CA VAL A 188 -14.05 2.33 19.95
C VAL A 188 -15.54 2.66 19.96
N PRO A 189 -16.19 2.82 18.79
CA PRO A 189 -17.63 3.03 18.73
C PRO A 189 -18.41 1.87 19.35
N GLU A 190 -19.56 2.16 19.95
CA GLU A 190 -20.42 1.16 20.61
C GLU A 190 -20.82 0.01 19.68
N GLU A 191 -20.98 0.29 18.38
CA GLU A 191 -21.29 -0.73 17.36
C GLU A 191 -20.15 -1.76 17.15
N TYR A 192 -18.92 -1.42 17.55
CA TYR A 192 -17.72 -2.25 17.40
C TYR A 192 -17.15 -2.74 18.74
N LYS A 193 -17.86 -2.54 19.86
CA LYS A 193 -17.35 -2.87 21.21
C LYS A 193 -16.99 -4.35 21.43
N ASN A 194 -17.54 -5.24 20.60
CA ASN A 194 -17.32 -6.68 20.67
C ASN A 194 -16.25 -7.16 19.66
N GLU A 195 -15.77 -6.28 18.80
CA GLU A 195 -14.71 -6.58 17.83
C GLU A 195 -13.34 -6.39 18.46
N VAL A 196 -12.31 -7.02 17.89
CA VAL A 196 -10.92 -6.76 18.29
C VAL A 196 -10.51 -5.39 17.78
N ALA A 197 -10.29 -4.44 18.68
CA ALA A 197 -9.84 -3.10 18.35
C ALA A 197 -8.31 -2.99 18.47
N ILE A 198 -7.65 -2.45 17.44
CA ILE A 198 -6.21 -2.18 17.42
C ILE A 198 -5.99 -0.69 17.23
N LYS A 199 -5.09 -0.09 18.01
CA LYS A 199 -4.75 1.33 17.88
C LYS A 199 -3.83 1.55 16.68
N THR A 200 -4.01 2.64 15.96
CA THR A 200 -3.12 3.05 14.87
C THR A 200 -2.58 4.47 15.07
N PRO A 201 -1.34 4.75 14.60
CA PRO A 201 -0.39 3.78 14.05
C PRO A 201 0.16 2.85 15.14
N ILE A 202 0.39 1.57 14.81
CA ILE A 202 1.10 0.65 15.72
C ILE A 202 2.60 0.97 15.71
N GLU A 203 3.27 0.73 16.83
CA GLU A 203 4.70 1.00 17.03
C GLU A 203 5.46 -0.20 17.62
N ASN A 204 4.76 -1.23 18.08
CA ASN A 204 5.36 -2.39 18.74
C ASN A 204 4.80 -3.71 18.22
N VAL A 205 5.51 -4.36 17.30
CA VAL A 205 5.05 -5.57 16.62
C VAL A 205 6.02 -6.74 16.73
N LEU A 206 5.45 -7.94 16.68
CA LEU A 206 6.22 -9.16 16.46
C LEU A 206 5.95 -9.68 15.04
N THR A 207 7.01 -9.90 14.27
CA THR A 207 6.90 -10.57 12.95
C THR A 207 7.33 -12.02 13.07
N ALA A 208 6.41 -12.95 12.79
CA ALA A 208 6.68 -14.38 12.86
C ALA A 208 7.20 -14.97 11.53
N SER A 209 7.36 -14.16 10.49
CA SER A 209 8.02 -14.48 9.22
C SER A 209 8.96 -13.36 8.77
N THR A 210 10.04 -13.70 8.07
CA THR A 210 10.94 -12.69 7.46
C THR A 210 10.28 -11.90 6.33
N THR A 211 9.27 -12.47 5.66
CA THR A 211 8.57 -11.80 4.55
C THR A 211 7.70 -10.65 5.04
N GLN A 212 7.11 -10.75 6.22
CA GLN A 212 6.36 -9.67 6.86
C GLN A 212 7.25 -8.45 7.11
N ALA A 213 8.44 -8.66 7.69
CA ALA A 213 9.43 -7.58 7.84
C ALA A 213 9.88 -7.01 6.49
N CYS A 214 10.01 -7.85 5.45
CA CYS A 214 10.30 -7.37 4.09
C CYS A 214 9.21 -6.42 3.56
N LEU A 215 7.94 -6.70 3.86
CA LEU A 215 6.80 -5.86 3.47
C LEU A 215 6.66 -4.59 4.32
N LEU A 216 7.22 -4.53 5.53
CA LEU A 216 7.29 -3.29 6.33
C LEU A 216 8.37 -2.31 5.85
N ARG A 217 9.41 -2.81 5.17
CA ARG A 217 10.53 -1.99 4.71
C ARG A 217 10.14 -0.85 3.77
N PRO A 218 9.29 -1.04 2.72
CA PRO A 218 9.00 0.02 1.77
C PRO A 218 8.12 1.14 2.34
N ILE A 219 7.35 0.84 3.40
CA ILE A 219 6.58 1.84 4.17
C ILE A 219 7.40 2.42 5.33
N ASN A 220 8.69 2.08 5.43
CA ASN A 220 9.61 2.58 6.45
C ASN A 220 9.14 2.29 7.89
N GLU A 221 8.73 1.04 8.14
CA GLU A 221 8.24 0.58 9.45
C GLU A 221 9.02 -0.63 9.99
N LEU A 222 10.31 -0.75 9.65
CA LEU A 222 11.17 -1.76 10.28
C LEU A 222 11.44 -1.46 11.77
N SER A 223 11.36 -0.20 12.16
CA SER A 223 11.61 0.25 13.54
C SER A 223 10.53 -0.17 14.54
N SER A 224 9.33 -0.52 14.07
CA SER A 224 8.24 -0.98 14.95
C SER A 224 8.44 -2.44 15.40
N ILE A 225 9.33 -3.18 14.75
CA ILE A 225 9.59 -4.58 15.08
C ILE A 225 10.32 -4.63 16.42
N SER A 226 9.72 -5.28 17.41
CA SER A 226 10.32 -5.54 18.72
C SER A 226 10.63 -7.02 18.94
N GLY A 227 9.99 -7.90 18.18
CA GLY A 227 10.14 -9.35 18.29
C GLY A 227 10.21 -10.06 16.94
N VAL A 228 11.04 -11.09 16.85
CA VAL A 228 11.14 -11.96 15.67
C VAL A 228 11.31 -13.42 16.03
N THR A 229 10.88 -14.30 15.13
CA THR A 229 11.02 -15.76 15.24
C THR A 229 12.19 -16.35 14.44
N THR A 230 12.97 -15.49 13.79
CA THR A 230 14.13 -15.84 12.96
C THR A 230 15.39 -15.28 13.59
N ALA A 231 16.43 -16.11 13.73
CA ALA A 231 17.69 -15.73 14.37
C ALA A 231 18.52 -14.77 13.48
N ALA A 232 19.35 -13.95 14.10
CA ALA A 232 20.11 -12.87 13.44
C ALA A 232 20.94 -13.34 12.23
N ASP A 233 21.56 -14.53 12.32
CA ASP A 233 22.40 -15.12 11.29
C ASP A 233 21.62 -15.58 10.04
N GLN A 234 20.30 -15.62 10.11
CA GLN A 234 19.41 -16.02 9.02
C GLN A 234 18.78 -14.83 8.29
N TRP A 235 18.96 -13.60 8.78
CA TRP A 235 18.40 -12.40 8.16
C TRP A 235 19.26 -11.87 7.01
N GLN A 236 18.58 -11.46 5.93
CA GLN A 236 19.18 -10.74 4.79
C GLN A 236 18.88 -9.22 4.83
N ILE A 237 18.02 -8.78 5.75
CA ILE A 237 17.74 -7.37 5.98
C ILE A 237 18.73 -6.88 7.05
N GLU A 238 19.80 -6.23 6.61
CA GLU A 238 20.92 -5.80 7.48
C GLU A 238 20.47 -4.96 8.69
N GLU A 239 19.45 -4.12 8.52
CA GLU A 239 18.89 -3.33 9.62
C GLU A 239 18.27 -4.21 10.71
N VAL A 240 17.44 -5.18 10.32
CA VAL A 240 16.81 -6.14 11.25
C VAL A 240 17.88 -6.97 11.95
N LYS A 241 18.87 -7.47 11.20
CA LYS A 241 19.99 -8.23 11.74
C LYS A 241 20.74 -7.44 12.83
N LYS A 242 21.15 -6.20 12.53
CA LYS A 242 21.85 -5.33 13.49
C LYS A 242 20.99 -5.00 14.71
N ASN A 243 19.68 -4.84 14.52
CA ASN A 243 18.76 -4.57 15.62
C ASN A 243 18.58 -5.79 16.53
N ILE A 244 18.66 -7.02 16.00
CA ILE A 244 18.70 -8.24 16.83
C ILE A 244 20.03 -8.34 17.58
N GLU A 245 21.16 -8.15 16.88
CA GLU A 245 22.51 -8.23 17.48
C GLU A 245 22.73 -7.17 18.58
N SER A 246 22.13 -6.00 18.45
CA SER A 246 22.17 -4.94 19.47
C SER A 246 21.13 -5.06 20.57
N GLY A 247 20.23 -6.06 20.50
CA GLY A 247 19.17 -6.29 21.49
C GLY A 247 17.96 -5.36 21.38
N LYS A 248 17.86 -4.54 20.32
CA LYS A 248 16.67 -3.72 20.04
C LYS A 248 15.48 -4.57 19.58
N ILE A 249 15.74 -5.62 18.81
CA ILE A 249 14.77 -6.65 18.44
C ILE A 249 15.08 -7.91 19.23
N THR A 250 14.06 -8.45 19.90
CA THR A 250 14.18 -9.68 20.67
C THR A 250 13.92 -10.90 19.79
N PHE A 251 14.89 -11.81 19.70
CA PHE A 251 14.64 -13.14 19.18
C PHE A 251 13.86 -13.97 20.21
N VAL A 252 12.60 -14.26 19.91
CA VAL A 252 11.69 -14.96 20.83
C VAL A 252 11.74 -16.48 20.67
N GLY A 253 12.72 -17.04 19.96
CA GLY A 253 12.73 -18.45 19.60
C GLY A 253 12.08 -18.73 18.23
N LYS A 254 12.23 -19.96 17.74
CA LYS A 254 11.75 -20.33 16.40
C LYS A 254 10.22 -20.33 16.34
N GLY A 255 9.64 -20.06 15.17
CA GLY A 255 8.18 -20.07 15.00
C GLY A 255 7.50 -21.39 15.40
N SER A 256 8.23 -22.52 15.31
CA SER A 256 7.75 -23.84 15.75
C SER A 256 7.78 -24.07 17.26
N ALA A 257 8.54 -23.26 18.00
CA ALA A 257 8.72 -23.37 19.45
C ALA A 257 9.18 -22.01 20.01
N PRO A 258 8.31 -20.98 20.01
CA PRO A 258 8.64 -19.68 20.57
C PRO A 258 8.58 -19.70 22.11
N ASP A 259 9.23 -18.71 22.71
CA ASP A 259 9.21 -18.40 24.13
C ASP A 259 8.08 -17.41 24.41
N TYR A 260 6.94 -17.94 24.84
CA TYR A 260 5.75 -17.13 25.07
C TYR A 260 5.87 -16.17 26.26
N GLU A 261 6.75 -16.45 27.24
CA GLU A 261 7.02 -15.51 28.33
C GLU A 261 7.73 -14.26 27.79
N LYS A 262 8.69 -14.44 26.87
CA LYS A 262 9.29 -13.31 26.15
C LYS A 262 8.29 -12.56 25.30
N ILE A 263 7.44 -13.26 24.55
CA ILE A 263 6.39 -12.61 23.74
C ILE A 263 5.49 -11.75 24.64
N SER A 264 4.99 -12.29 25.75
CA SER A 264 4.17 -11.52 26.69
C SER A 264 4.91 -10.33 27.31
N SER A 265 6.21 -10.49 27.58
CA SER A 265 7.04 -9.41 28.15
C SER A 265 7.30 -8.26 27.17
N LEU A 266 7.26 -8.53 25.86
CA LEU A 266 7.36 -7.49 24.82
C LEU A 266 6.09 -6.66 24.70
N THR A 267 4.98 -7.12 25.27
CA THR A 267 3.65 -6.47 25.17
C THR A 267 3.32 -6.00 23.74
N PRO A 268 3.45 -6.86 22.71
CA PRO A 268 3.23 -6.45 21.33
C PRO A 268 1.78 -5.99 21.14
N GLU A 269 1.59 -4.91 20.38
CA GLU A 269 0.26 -4.43 20.01
C GLU A 269 -0.41 -5.41 19.04
N ILE A 270 0.40 -6.04 18.19
CA ILE A 270 -0.02 -7.12 17.31
C ILE A 270 1.14 -8.04 16.94
N VAL A 271 0.82 -9.32 16.74
CA VAL A 271 1.71 -10.31 16.14
C VAL A 271 1.25 -10.58 14.71
N PHE A 272 2.14 -10.42 13.74
CA PHE A 272 1.88 -10.88 12.38
C PHE A 272 2.32 -12.34 12.24
N VAL A 273 1.39 -13.20 11.86
CA VAL A 273 1.57 -14.66 11.69
C VAL A 273 1.10 -15.09 10.30
N TYR A 274 1.33 -16.34 9.94
CA TYR A 274 0.75 -16.94 8.73
C TYR A 274 0.15 -18.31 9.05
N SER A 275 -0.87 -18.71 8.30
CA SER A 275 -1.61 -19.96 8.51
C SER A 275 -1.25 -21.04 7.47
N GLY A 276 -2.13 -22.01 7.25
CA GLY A 276 -1.94 -23.12 6.31
C GLY A 276 -1.12 -24.32 6.84
N PRO A 277 -0.85 -25.35 6.00
CA PRO A 277 -0.31 -26.63 6.47
C PRO A 277 1.07 -26.58 7.16
N ALA A 278 1.88 -25.57 6.84
CA ALA A 278 3.16 -25.27 7.49
C ALA A 278 3.12 -23.94 8.27
N GLY A 279 1.90 -23.53 8.62
CA GLY A 279 1.57 -22.30 9.33
C GLY A 279 1.87 -22.36 10.81
N GLN A 280 1.38 -21.34 11.51
CA GLN A 280 1.71 -21.09 12.91
C GLN A 280 0.53 -21.32 13.84
N GLN A 281 -0.26 -22.37 13.60
CA GLN A 281 -1.49 -22.67 14.35
C GLN A 281 -1.26 -22.77 15.87
N ALA A 282 -0.24 -23.50 16.30
CA ALA A 282 0.08 -23.60 17.73
C ALA A 282 0.48 -22.25 18.36
N MET A 283 1.09 -21.35 17.57
CA MET A 283 1.36 -19.98 18.02
C MET A 283 0.04 -19.19 18.14
N MET A 284 -0.82 -19.25 17.13
CA MET A 284 -2.12 -18.58 17.11
C MET A 284 -3.00 -19.00 18.31
N GLU A 285 -3.15 -20.30 18.56
CA GLU A 285 -3.88 -20.84 19.70
C GLU A 285 -3.34 -20.29 21.03
N LYS A 286 -2.01 -20.23 21.17
CA LYS A 286 -1.39 -19.72 22.38
C LYS A 286 -1.53 -18.21 22.54
N LEU A 287 -1.51 -17.44 21.44
CA LEU A 287 -1.75 -16.00 21.47
C LEU A 287 -3.19 -15.70 21.89
N ASP A 288 -4.17 -16.48 21.42
CA ASP A 288 -5.56 -16.39 21.88
C ASP A 288 -5.68 -16.67 23.40
N GLU A 289 -5.02 -17.73 23.92
CA GLU A 289 -4.98 -18.02 25.37
C GLU A 289 -4.40 -16.85 26.19
N LEU A 290 -3.35 -16.21 25.66
CA LEU A 290 -2.64 -15.10 26.30
C LEU A 290 -3.33 -13.75 26.05
N LYS A 291 -4.40 -13.71 25.24
CA LYS A 291 -5.11 -12.50 24.82
C LYS A 291 -4.18 -11.49 24.13
N ILE A 292 -3.22 -11.99 23.35
CA ILE A 292 -2.35 -11.18 22.50
C ILE A 292 -2.96 -11.15 21.10
N SER A 293 -3.22 -9.95 20.60
CA SER A 293 -3.76 -9.76 19.26
C SER A 293 -2.79 -10.25 18.18
N TYR A 294 -3.33 -10.89 17.15
CA TYR A 294 -2.55 -11.30 15.99
C TYR A 294 -3.37 -11.16 14.71
N ALA A 295 -2.67 -10.94 13.60
CA ALA A 295 -3.22 -10.84 12.26
C ALA A 295 -2.52 -11.83 11.32
N VAL A 296 -3.31 -12.48 10.47
CA VAL A 296 -2.83 -13.50 9.54
C VAL A 296 -2.47 -12.88 8.18
N ASP A 297 -1.17 -12.81 7.92
CA ASP A 297 -0.56 -12.50 6.63
C ASP A 297 -0.27 -13.79 5.86
N ASN A 298 -1.06 -14.05 4.83
CA ASN A 298 -0.94 -15.23 3.96
C ASN A 298 -0.42 -14.89 2.57
N GLU A 299 0.45 -13.87 2.45
CA GLU A 299 1.04 -13.45 1.17
C GLU A 299 1.65 -14.62 0.38
N TYR A 300 2.20 -15.62 1.08
CA TYR A 300 2.82 -16.78 0.45
C TYR A 300 1.85 -17.67 -0.35
N LEU A 301 0.53 -17.54 -0.14
CA LEU A 301 -0.51 -18.26 -0.88
C LEU A 301 -0.87 -17.59 -2.21
N GLU A 302 -0.41 -16.35 -2.46
CA GLU A 302 -0.71 -15.65 -3.70
C GLU A 302 -0.02 -16.33 -4.89
N GLU A 303 -0.81 -16.57 -5.94
CA GLU A 303 -0.33 -17.13 -7.20
C GLU A 303 0.34 -16.05 -8.06
N ASN A 304 -0.10 -14.80 -7.94
CA ASN A 304 0.51 -13.68 -8.65
C ASN A 304 1.61 -13.03 -7.80
N PRO A 305 2.84 -12.83 -8.32
CA PRO A 305 3.91 -12.16 -7.56
C PRO A 305 3.55 -10.72 -7.17
N PHE A 306 2.71 -10.02 -7.96
CA PHE A 306 2.20 -8.72 -7.55
C PHE A 306 1.20 -8.83 -6.38
N GLY A 307 0.42 -9.90 -6.31
CA GLY A 307 -0.44 -10.19 -5.16
C GLY A 307 0.36 -10.26 -3.88
N ARG A 308 1.51 -10.95 -3.89
CA ARG A 308 2.44 -11.03 -2.75
C ARG A 308 2.91 -9.65 -2.28
N VAL A 309 3.31 -8.79 -3.21
CA VAL A 309 3.75 -7.42 -2.88
C VAL A 309 2.58 -6.56 -2.38
N GLU A 310 1.36 -6.82 -2.85
CA GLU A 310 0.18 -6.06 -2.47
C GLU A 310 -0.20 -6.21 -0.98
N TRP A 311 0.22 -7.31 -0.34
CA TRP A 311 0.10 -7.49 1.12
C TRP A 311 0.87 -6.46 1.94
N MET A 312 1.80 -5.70 1.35
CA MET A 312 2.32 -4.50 2.00
C MET A 312 1.21 -3.50 2.34
N LYS A 313 0.17 -3.37 1.50
CA LYS A 313 -0.98 -2.49 1.78
C LYS A 313 -1.77 -2.97 3.01
N PHE A 314 -1.89 -4.29 3.21
CA PHE A 314 -2.49 -4.86 4.43
C PHE A 314 -1.75 -4.37 5.67
N LEU A 315 -0.42 -4.49 5.70
CA LEU A 315 0.38 -4.00 6.82
C LEU A 315 0.26 -2.48 6.97
N ALA A 316 0.32 -1.72 5.86
CA ALA A 316 0.26 -0.27 5.86
C ALA A 316 -1.02 0.31 6.49
N ALA A 317 -2.14 -0.42 6.43
CA ALA A 317 -3.38 -0.02 7.09
C ALA A 317 -3.22 0.16 8.60
N PHE A 318 -2.35 -0.64 9.24
CA PHE A 318 -2.07 -0.55 10.68
C PHE A 318 -1.15 0.63 11.06
N TYR A 319 -0.52 1.27 10.08
CA TYR A 319 0.43 2.37 10.28
C TYR A 319 -0.08 3.71 9.72
N ASP A 320 -1.30 3.75 9.17
CA ASP A 320 -1.83 4.93 8.45
C ASP A 320 -0.96 5.34 7.24
N LYS A 321 -0.34 4.36 6.58
CA LYS A 321 0.63 4.52 5.46
C LYS A 321 0.15 3.98 4.11
N GLU A 322 -1.17 3.97 3.90
CA GLU A 322 -1.75 3.41 2.67
C GLU A 322 -1.29 4.11 1.39
N GLU A 323 -1.05 5.43 1.43
CA GLU A 323 -0.57 6.19 0.27
C GLU A 323 0.88 5.85 -0.09
N GLU A 324 1.75 5.73 0.91
CA GLU A 324 3.14 5.31 0.72
C GLU A 324 3.19 3.89 0.14
N ALA A 325 2.36 2.99 0.67
CA ALA A 325 2.25 1.62 0.17
C ALA A 325 1.75 1.60 -1.28
N GLU A 326 0.68 2.33 -1.61
CA GLU A 326 0.12 2.39 -2.96
C GLU A 326 1.13 2.97 -3.96
N LYS A 327 1.84 4.04 -3.59
CA LYS A 327 2.88 4.65 -4.42
C LYS A 327 4.02 3.68 -4.71
N TYR A 328 4.55 3.02 -3.68
CA TYR A 328 5.61 2.02 -3.86
C TYR A 328 5.14 0.85 -4.71
N PHE A 329 3.93 0.34 -4.43
CA PHE A 329 3.32 -0.78 -5.15
C PHE A 329 3.16 -0.50 -6.64
N ASN A 330 2.55 0.64 -6.98
CA ASN A 330 2.34 1.05 -8.36
C ASN A 330 3.68 1.20 -9.09
N LYS A 331 4.69 1.79 -8.44
CA LYS A 331 6.02 1.94 -9.04
C LYS A 331 6.70 0.59 -9.27
N ALA A 332 6.58 -0.35 -8.33
CA ALA A 332 7.16 -1.68 -8.46
C ALA A 332 6.53 -2.44 -9.65
N ILE A 333 5.20 -2.38 -9.79
CA ILE A 333 4.50 -3.02 -10.92
C ILE A 333 4.88 -2.37 -12.25
N GLU A 334 4.89 -1.03 -12.31
CA GLU A 334 5.29 -0.30 -13.51
C GLU A 334 6.70 -0.73 -13.94
N THR A 335 7.64 -0.76 -13.00
CA THR A 335 9.04 -1.18 -13.25
C THR A 335 9.09 -2.59 -13.83
N VAL A 336 8.40 -3.56 -13.22
CA VAL A 336 8.40 -4.94 -13.74
C VAL A 336 7.76 -5.00 -15.13
N LYS A 337 6.63 -4.33 -15.36
CA LYS A 337 5.96 -4.30 -16.67
C LYS A 337 6.85 -3.69 -17.76
N GLU A 338 7.56 -2.60 -17.45
CA GLU A 338 8.50 -1.97 -18.36
C GLU A 338 9.66 -2.91 -18.72
N GLU A 339 10.25 -3.60 -17.74
CA GLU A 339 11.33 -4.56 -18.00
C GLU A 339 10.84 -5.78 -18.79
N THR A 340 9.69 -6.35 -18.45
CA THR A 340 9.08 -7.47 -19.19
C THR A 340 8.82 -7.11 -20.65
N LYS A 341 8.37 -5.88 -20.93
CA LYS A 341 8.11 -5.42 -22.30
C LYS A 341 9.39 -5.34 -23.14
N LYS A 342 10.52 -4.95 -22.55
CA LYS A 342 11.81 -4.85 -23.27
C LYS A 342 12.28 -6.20 -23.82
N ILE A 343 11.87 -7.30 -23.19
CA ILE A 343 12.30 -8.65 -23.52
C ILE A 343 11.23 -9.50 -24.21
N GLU A 344 10.05 -8.92 -24.53
CA GLU A 344 8.89 -9.67 -25.03
C GLU A 344 9.14 -10.40 -26.35
N ASN A 345 10.02 -9.85 -27.19
CA ASN A 345 10.38 -10.35 -28.52
C ASN A 345 11.74 -11.09 -28.54
N MET A 346 12.34 -11.35 -27.38
CA MET A 346 13.59 -12.11 -27.28
C MET A 346 13.31 -13.62 -27.26
N ASP A 347 14.35 -14.41 -27.53
CA ASP A 347 14.27 -15.86 -27.36
C ASP A 347 13.96 -16.20 -25.90
N LYS A 348 13.07 -17.18 -25.70
CA LYS A 348 12.60 -17.58 -24.37
C LYS A 348 13.41 -18.78 -23.88
N PRO A 349 14.43 -18.60 -23.02
CA PRO A 349 15.20 -19.72 -22.50
C PRO A 349 14.29 -20.62 -21.67
N LYS A 350 14.49 -21.94 -21.79
CA LYS A 350 13.84 -22.94 -20.96
C LYS A 350 14.46 -22.93 -19.57
N ILE A 351 13.64 -22.72 -18.55
CA ILE A 351 14.07 -22.60 -17.16
C ILE A 351 13.56 -23.79 -16.37
N SER A 352 14.49 -24.54 -15.78
CA SER A 352 14.21 -25.48 -14.70
C SER A 352 14.36 -24.78 -13.35
N TRP A 353 13.45 -25.05 -12.42
CA TRP A 353 13.54 -24.58 -11.04
C TRP A 353 13.28 -25.76 -10.13
N GLY A 354 14.15 -25.98 -9.14
CA GLY A 354 13.97 -27.06 -8.18
C GLY A 354 14.56 -26.74 -6.81
N PHE A 355 13.86 -27.16 -5.77
CA PHE A 355 14.36 -27.24 -4.40
C PHE A 355 14.52 -28.71 -4.01
N ILE A 356 15.75 -29.18 -3.90
CA ILE A 356 16.04 -30.59 -3.59
C ILE A 356 16.14 -30.77 -2.08
N SER A 357 15.34 -31.67 -1.52
CA SER A 357 15.37 -31.96 -0.09
C SER A 357 15.05 -33.43 0.19
N LYS A 358 15.94 -34.10 0.93
CA LYS A 358 15.78 -35.48 1.41
C LYS A 358 15.41 -36.50 0.31
N GLY A 359 15.97 -36.36 -0.88
CA GLY A 359 15.74 -37.28 -2.00
C GLY A 359 14.47 -36.99 -2.82
N GLU A 360 13.70 -35.96 -2.45
CA GLU A 360 12.60 -35.43 -3.26
C GLU A 360 13.00 -34.09 -3.88
N VAL A 361 12.42 -33.76 -5.04
CA VAL A 361 12.54 -32.43 -5.64
C VAL A 361 11.20 -31.73 -5.58
N TYR A 362 11.20 -30.55 -4.99
CA TYR A 362 10.07 -29.63 -5.00
C TYR A 362 10.21 -28.69 -6.19
N VAL A 363 9.19 -28.67 -7.04
CA VAL A 363 9.06 -27.79 -8.20
C VAL A 363 7.77 -26.98 -8.08
N PRO A 364 7.80 -25.68 -8.39
CA PRO A 364 6.61 -24.84 -8.35
C PRO A 364 5.55 -25.39 -9.29
N LYS A 365 4.30 -25.49 -8.82
CA LYS A 365 3.19 -25.87 -9.70
C LYS A 365 3.00 -24.83 -10.82
N SER A 366 2.32 -25.24 -11.88
CA SER A 366 1.82 -24.30 -12.89
C SER A 366 0.96 -23.21 -12.25
N GLY A 367 1.10 -21.97 -12.72
CA GLY A 367 0.41 -20.79 -12.17
C GLY A 367 0.90 -20.33 -10.79
N SER A 368 1.96 -20.94 -10.23
CA SER A 368 2.58 -20.42 -9.01
C SER A 368 3.30 -19.08 -9.27
N TYR A 369 3.52 -18.29 -8.22
CA TYR A 369 4.23 -17.02 -8.34
C TYR A 369 5.64 -17.19 -8.92
N VAL A 370 6.32 -18.32 -8.67
CA VAL A 370 7.64 -18.60 -9.25
C VAL A 370 7.53 -18.82 -10.76
N ALA A 371 6.57 -19.63 -11.21
CA ALA A 371 6.32 -19.86 -12.63
C ALA A 371 5.95 -18.55 -13.34
N GLU A 372 5.10 -17.73 -12.72
CA GLU A 372 4.74 -16.41 -13.26
C GLU A 372 5.93 -15.44 -13.28
N MET A 373 6.79 -15.43 -12.26
CA MET A 373 8.03 -14.64 -12.27
C MET A 373 8.98 -15.06 -13.40
N ILE A 374 9.11 -16.37 -13.68
CA ILE A 374 9.90 -16.87 -14.81
C ILE A 374 9.33 -16.34 -16.14
N LYS A 375 8.01 -16.41 -16.33
CA LYS A 375 7.33 -15.90 -17.54
C LYS A 375 7.50 -14.39 -17.68
N MET A 376 7.35 -13.63 -16.58
CA MET A 376 7.58 -12.18 -16.57
C MET A 376 9.02 -11.81 -16.90
N ALA A 377 9.98 -12.67 -16.57
CA ALA A 377 11.40 -12.53 -16.94
C ALA A 377 11.73 -13.09 -18.34
N GLY A 378 10.73 -13.44 -19.15
CA GLY A 378 10.91 -13.90 -20.54
C GLY A 378 11.28 -15.38 -20.67
N GLY A 379 11.29 -16.15 -19.59
CA GLY A 379 11.61 -17.58 -19.63
C GLY A 379 10.40 -18.48 -19.92
N GLU A 380 10.67 -19.68 -20.41
CA GLU A 380 9.71 -20.78 -20.52
C GLU A 380 9.90 -21.73 -19.34
N TYR A 381 8.90 -21.86 -18.46
CA TYR A 381 8.99 -22.75 -17.31
C TYR A 381 8.73 -24.21 -17.72
N ILE A 382 9.73 -25.08 -17.61
CA ILE A 382 9.65 -26.44 -18.18
C ILE A 382 8.69 -27.40 -17.45
N PHE A 383 8.21 -27.02 -16.27
CA PHE A 383 7.29 -27.81 -15.46
C PHE A 383 5.87 -27.23 -15.45
N ASP A 384 5.55 -26.32 -16.37
CA ASP A 384 4.20 -25.73 -16.49
C ASP A 384 3.12 -26.77 -16.85
N ASP A 385 3.52 -27.99 -17.25
CA ASP A 385 2.65 -29.12 -17.57
C ASP A 385 2.27 -30.01 -16.36
N LEU A 386 2.91 -29.85 -15.19
CA LEU A 386 2.71 -30.73 -14.03
C LEU A 386 1.33 -30.61 -13.35
N GLY A 387 0.50 -29.65 -13.77
CA GLY A 387 -0.85 -29.45 -13.23
C GLY A 387 -0.87 -28.96 -11.77
N THR A 388 -1.96 -29.26 -11.06
CA THR A 388 -2.24 -28.79 -9.69
C THR A 388 -1.71 -29.71 -8.58
N GLY A 389 -0.76 -30.60 -8.89
CA GLY A 389 -0.17 -31.53 -7.93
C GLY A 389 0.55 -30.82 -6.77
N ASN A 390 1.04 -31.60 -5.80
CA ASN A 390 1.74 -31.08 -4.61
C ASN A 390 3.15 -30.52 -4.88
N GLY A 391 3.52 -30.31 -6.15
CA GLY A 391 4.82 -29.78 -6.55
C GLY A 391 5.99 -30.70 -6.22
N LYS A 392 5.77 -32.00 -6.02
CA LYS A 392 6.86 -32.96 -5.77
C LYS A 392 7.04 -33.89 -6.96
N ILE A 393 8.29 -34.05 -7.38
CA ILE A 393 8.69 -35.03 -8.39
C ILE A 393 9.92 -35.81 -7.93
N SER A 394 10.18 -36.97 -8.55
CA SER A 394 11.40 -37.71 -8.26
C SER A 394 12.62 -36.96 -8.80
N ILE A 395 13.79 -37.27 -8.23
CA ILE A 395 15.05 -36.70 -8.70
C ILE A 395 15.34 -37.10 -10.15
N GLU A 396 15.00 -38.33 -10.55
CA GLU A 396 15.14 -38.83 -11.92
C GLU A 396 14.24 -38.08 -12.90
N GLU A 397 12.98 -37.81 -12.52
CA GLU A 397 12.06 -37.02 -13.33
C GLU A 397 12.55 -35.57 -13.47
N PHE A 398 13.01 -34.97 -12.37
CA PHE A 398 13.60 -33.63 -12.39
C PHE A 398 14.80 -33.56 -13.34
N TYR A 399 15.74 -34.51 -13.27
CA TYR A 399 16.88 -34.56 -14.18
C TYR A 399 16.45 -34.80 -15.64
N ALA A 400 15.52 -35.72 -15.87
CA ALA A 400 15.05 -36.06 -17.21
C ALA A 400 14.39 -34.86 -17.92
N LYS A 401 13.65 -34.02 -17.18
CA LYS A 401 13.08 -32.77 -17.71
C LYS A 401 14.11 -31.64 -17.77
N SER A 402 14.95 -31.48 -16.75
CA SER A 402 15.89 -30.34 -16.63
C SER A 402 17.09 -30.42 -17.56
N LYS A 403 17.44 -31.60 -18.08
CA LYS A 403 18.55 -31.77 -19.04
C LYS A 403 18.37 -30.96 -20.34
N ASP A 404 17.11 -30.67 -20.69
CA ASP A 404 16.74 -29.94 -21.91
C ASP A 404 16.47 -28.44 -21.60
N ALA A 405 16.74 -27.99 -20.38
CA ALA A 405 16.64 -26.59 -19.98
C ALA A 405 17.93 -25.82 -20.31
N ASP A 406 17.79 -24.56 -20.72
CA ASP A 406 18.91 -23.66 -20.94
C ASP A 406 19.49 -23.15 -19.61
N ILE A 407 18.65 -23.01 -18.58
CA ILE A 407 19.02 -22.51 -17.26
C ILE A 407 18.44 -23.39 -16.15
N LEU A 408 19.27 -23.69 -15.15
CA LEU A 408 18.87 -24.31 -13.89
C LEU A 408 18.87 -23.29 -12.76
N MET A 409 17.69 -22.99 -12.23
CA MET A 409 17.50 -22.27 -10.97
C MET A 409 17.46 -23.26 -9.82
N TYR A 410 18.60 -23.41 -9.14
CA TYR A 410 18.68 -24.21 -7.93
C TYR A 410 18.22 -23.38 -6.72
N SER A 411 17.04 -23.69 -6.20
CA SER A 411 16.53 -23.05 -4.99
C SER A 411 17.02 -23.80 -3.76
N SER A 412 17.51 -23.07 -2.78
CA SER A 412 17.98 -23.61 -1.50
C SER A 412 17.88 -22.56 -0.41
N THR A 413 18.00 -23.00 0.83
CA THR A 413 18.29 -22.06 1.93
C THR A 413 19.80 -21.84 1.99
N SER A 414 20.23 -20.66 2.44
CA SER A 414 21.64 -20.24 2.43
C SER A 414 22.60 -21.25 3.09
N GLN A 415 22.13 -22.01 4.07
CA GLN A 415 22.90 -23.05 4.78
C GLN A 415 23.17 -24.30 3.95
N TRP A 416 22.37 -24.56 2.91
CA TRP A 416 22.39 -25.79 2.12
C TRP A 416 22.61 -25.52 0.63
N ASN A 417 23.11 -24.33 0.28
CA ASN A 417 23.36 -23.98 -1.11
C ASN A 417 24.61 -24.72 -1.62
N PRO A 418 24.50 -25.61 -2.62
CA PRO A 418 25.66 -26.27 -3.19
C PRO A 418 26.58 -25.25 -3.84
N THR A 419 27.87 -25.51 -3.77
CA THR A 419 28.83 -24.77 -4.60
C THR A 419 28.65 -25.16 -6.05
N LEU A 420 28.97 -24.24 -6.98
CA LEU A 420 29.01 -24.57 -8.40
C LEU A 420 29.93 -25.78 -8.66
N LYS A 421 31.05 -25.86 -7.94
CA LYS A 421 31.96 -27.00 -7.99
C LYS A 421 31.28 -28.32 -7.61
N SER A 422 30.51 -28.36 -6.52
CA SER A 422 29.79 -29.57 -6.11
C SER A 422 28.65 -29.98 -7.05
N ILE A 423 28.19 -29.09 -7.93
CA ILE A 423 27.22 -29.43 -8.98
C ILE A 423 27.93 -29.98 -10.22
N LEU A 424 29.07 -29.39 -10.59
CA LEU A 424 29.82 -29.74 -11.80
C LEU A 424 30.69 -30.99 -11.64
N ASP A 425 31.16 -31.26 -10.43
CA ASP A 425 31.96 -32.44 -10.07
C ASP A 425 31.16 -33.34 -9.10
N PRO A 426 30.13 -34.07 -9.59
CA PRO A 426 29.23 -34.87 -8.76
C PRO A 426 29.89 -36.08 -8.09
#